data_AF-A0A1F6ZVR2-F1
#
_entry.id   AF-A0A1F6ZVR2-F1
#
_cell.length_a   1.000
_cell.length_b   1.000
_cell.length_c   1.000
_cell.angle_alpha   90.00
_cell.angle_beta   90.00
_cell.angle_gamma   90.00
#
_symmetry.space_group_name_H-M   'P 1'
#
loop_
_entity.id
_entity.type
_entity.pdbx_description
1 polymer ?
#
loop_
_entity_poly.entity_id
_entity_poly.type
_entity_poly.pdbx_seq_one_letter_code
_entity_poly.pdbx_strand_id
1 'polypeptide(L)'
;GTVALPLFLLLTSGMFIGWAKPVPYNPHNLRDKKYGDLKVAVVGPLTNLAIAIVLGLILRFFEFFTLYAGQPIFLEFIGLIVYINIFLALFNLIPFPPLDGSKIIMDLFPKFWRYFEQIGFLGIFLAIILSFLFISPIAQFIFKVIVGHSFRF
;
A
#
# COMPACT_ATOMS: atom_id res chain seq x y z
N GLY A 1 -21.18 -5.57 7.03
CA GLY A 1 -19.97 -4.80 6.73
C GLY A 1 -20.11 -4.04 5.43
N THR A 2 -20.02 -4.75 4.29
CA THR A 2 -19.81 -4.18 2.95
C THR A 2 -20.85 -3.17 2.46
N VAL A 3 -22.10 -3.21 2.95
CA VAL A 3 -23.13 -2.20 2.63
C VAL A 3 -23.47 -1.32 3.84
N ALA A 4 -23.63 -1.93 5.02
CA ALA A 4 -24.08 -1.22 6.21
C ALA A 4 -23.07 -0.16 6.72
N LEU A 5 -21.76 -0.46 6.71
CA LEU A 5 -20.74 0.47 7.20
C LEU A 5 -20.59 1.70 6.29
N PRO A 6 -20.45 1.55 4.96
CA PRO A 6 -20.41 2.71 4.07
C PRO A 6 -21.66 3.58 4.16
N LEU A 7 -22.85 2.96 4.25
CA LEU A 7 -24.12 3.70 4.35
C LEU A 7 -24.20 4.49 5.66
N PHE A 8 -23.79 3.88 6.78
CA PHE A 8 -23.77 4.54 8.09
C PHE A 8 -22.79 5.73 8.11
N LEU A 9 -21.58 5.56 7.58
CA LEU A 9 -20.59 6.64 7.53
C LEU A 9 -21.03 7.78 6.61
N LEU A 10 -21.68 7.46 5.49
CA LEU A 10 -22.22 8.46 4.58
C LEU A 10 -23.28 9.31 5.28
N LEU A 11 -24.18 8.69 6.05
CA LEU A 11 -25.28 9.36 6.74
C LEU A 11 -24.83 10.15 7.98
N THR A 12 -23.73 9.76 8.62
CA THR A 12 -23.27 10.38 9.88
C THR A 12 -22.14 11.38 9.71
N SER A 13 -21.20 11.09 8.81
CA SER A 13 -19.94 11.85 8.66
C SER A 13 -19.71 12.40 7.26
N GLY A 14 -20.57 12.05 6.29
CA GLY A 14 -20.34 12.36 4.87
C GLY A 14 -19.18 11.59 4.23
N MET A 15 -18.53 10.68 4.97
CA MET A 15 -17.41 9.87 4.49
C MET A 15 -17.88 8.53 3.94
N PHE A 16 -17.17 8.01 2.93
CA PHE A 16 -17.42 6.67 2.38
C PHE A 16 -16.19 5.79 2.61
N ILE A 17 -16.28 4.86 3.56
CA ILE A 17 -15.25 3.84 3.78
C ILE A 17 -15.83 2.47 3.41
N GLY A 18 -15.33 1.89 2.33
CA GLY A 18 -15.70 0.56 1.86
C GLY A 18 -15.21 -0.54 2.82
N TRP A 19 -16.10 -1.45 3.22
CA TRP A 19 -15.71 -2.65 3.98
C TRP A 19 -15.57 -3.84 3.04
N ALA A 20 -14.38 -4.06 2.51
CA ALA A 20 -14.08 -5.24 1.70
C ALA A 20 -13.95 -6.47 2.61
N LYS A 21 -14.72 -7.53 2.33
CA LYS A 21 -14.47 -8.84 2.94
C LYS A 21 -13.21 -9.42 2.30
N PRO A 22 -12.15 -9.77 3.07
CA PRO A 22 -10.97 -10.37 2.49
C PRO A 22 -11.36 -11.67 1.78
N VAL A 23 -10.85 -11.87 0.57
CA VAL A 23 -11.12 -13.09 -0.21
C VAL A 23 -10.23 -14.20 0.36
N PRO A 24 -10.79 -15.26 0.97
CA PRO A 24 -9.99 -16.33 1.53
C PRO A 24 -9.36 -17.13 0.39
N TYR A 25 -8.06 -17.42 0.50
CA TYR A 25 -7.38 -18.37 -0.37
C TYR A 25 -6.94 -19.59 0.46
N ASN A 26 -6.82 -20.76 -0.18
CA ASN A 26 -6.36 -21.97 0.47
C ASN A 26 -4.89 -22.24 0.09
N PRO A 27 -3.91 -22.13 1.01
CA PRO A 27 -2.50 -22.44 0.75
C PRO A 27 -2.29 -23.88 0.23
N HIS A 28 -3.14 -24.82 0.64
CA HIS A 28 -3.08 -26.22 0.21
C HIS A 28 -3.46 -26.41 -1.27
N ASN A 29 -3.96 -25.39 -1.95
CA ASN A 29 -4.24 -25.43 -3.39
C ASN A 29 -3.13 -24.80 -4.24
N LEU A 30 -2.10 -24.21 -3.62
CA LEU A 30 -0.98 -23.60 -4.37
C LEU A 30 -0.11 -24.68 -5.02
N ARG A 31 0.23 -24.52 -6.31
CA ARG A 31 1.09 -25.45 -7.05
C ARG A 31 2.50 -25.51 -6.48
N ASP A 32 2.99 -24.37 -6.02
CA ASP A 32 4.25 -24.26 -5.30
C ASP A 32 4.00 -24.32 -3.80
N LYS A 33 4.32 -25.45 -3.17
CA LYS A 33 4.13 -25.66 -1.73
C LYS A 33 5.17 -24.95 -0.87
N LYS A 34 6.31 -24.57 -1.46
CA LYS A 34 7.45 -24.03 -0.70
C LYS A 34 7.47 -22.50 -0.70
N TYR A 35 7.13 -21.88 -1.84
CA TYR A 35 7.14 -20.42 -2.00
C TYR A 35 5.81 -19.87 -2.50
N GLY A 36 4.75 -20.66 -2.49
CA GLY A 36 3.42 -20.24 -2.91
C GLY A 36 2.91 -19.05 -2.09
N ASP A 37 2.99 -19.13 -0.77
CA ASP A 37 2.53 -18.07 0.14
C ASP A 37 3.36 -16.79 -0.01
N LEU A 38 4.70 -16.92 -0.05
CA LEU A 38 5.60 -15.82 -0.38
C LEU A 38 5.23 -15.10 -1.69
N LYS A 39 4.95 -15.86 -2.76
CA LYS A 39 4.56 -15.27 -4.06
C LYS A 39 3.25 -14.49 -3.94
N VAL A 40 2.25 -15.04 -3.27
CA VAL A 40 0.95 -14.36 -3.05
C VAL A 40 1.15 -13.08 -2.25
N ALA A 41 1.97 -13.12 -1.19
CA ALA A 41 2.25 -11.95 -0.36
C ALA A 41 3.00 -10.84 -1.12
N VAL A 42 3.94 -11.19 -2.00
CA VAL A 42 4.72 -10.22 -2.78
C VAL A 42 3.89 -9.56 -3.89
N VAL A 43 2.88 -10.24 -4.44
CA VAL A 43 2.05 -9.72 -5.54
C VAL A 43 1.29 -8.45 -5.15
N GLY A 44 0.84 -8.31 -3.90
CA GLY A 44 0.15 -7.12 -3.41
C GLY A 44 1.02 -5.85 -3.55
N PRO A 45 2.17 -5.77 -2.85
CA PRO A 45 3.13 -4.67 -3.00
C PRO A 45 3.57 -4.43 -4.45
N LEU A 46 3.84 -5.48 -5.23
CA LEU A 46 4.26 -5.33 -6.63
C LEU A 46 3.18 -4.70 -7.50
N THR A 47 1.91 -5.06 -7.30
CA THR A 47 0.80 -4.49 -8.07
C THR A 47 0.64 -3.00 -7.77
N ASN A 48 0.73 -2.62 -6.50
CA ASN A 48 0.69 -1.21 -6.10
C ASN A 48 1.87 -0.43 -6.70
N LEU A 49 3.09 -0.97 -6.65
CA LEU A 49 4.24 -0.34 -7.31
C LEU A 49 4.07 -0.24 -8.82
N ALA A 50 3.54 -1.27 -9.48
CA ALA A 50 3.29 -1.23 -10.92
C ALA A 50 2.30 -0.12 -11.29
N ILE A 51 1.19 0.01 -10.55
CA ILE A 51 0.20 1.09 -10.74
C ILE A 51 0.88 2.45 -10.55
N ALA A 52 1.65 2.64 -9.48
CA ALA A 52 2.36 3.88 -9.20
C ALA A 52 3.36 4.24 -10.31
N ILE A 53 4.11 3.26 -10.83
CA ILE A 53 5.07 3.49 -11.91
C ILE A 53 4.35 3.87 -13.19
N VAL A 54 3.32 3.11 -13.61
CA VAL A 54 2.61 3.40 -14.87
C VAL A 54 1.95 4.77 -14.82
N LEU A 55 1.16 5.05 -13.78
CA LEU A 55 0.47 6.34 -13.65
C LEU A 55 1.43 7.50 -13.38
N GLY A 56 2.49 7.28 -12.61
CA GLY A 56 3.47 8.31 -12.30
C GLY A 56 4.33 8.68 -13.51
N LEU A 57 4.67 7.73 -14.37
CA LEU A 57 5.33 8.03 -15.65
C LEU A 57 4.39 8.76 -16.60
N ILE A 58 3.11 8.37 -16.67
CA ILE A 58 2.09 9.11 -17.42
C ILE A 58 2.06 10.57 -16.93
N LEU A 59 1.94 10.78 -15.61
CA LEU A 59 1.91 12.11 -15.01
C LEU A 59 3.17 12.92 -15.36
N ARG A 60 4.36 12.33 -15.20
CA ARG A 60 5.64 12.97 -15.51
C ARG A 60 5.73 13.45 -16.96
N PHE A 61 5.36 12.61 -17.92
CA PHE A 61 5.46 12.97 -19.33
C PHE A 61 4.31 13.88 -19.76
N PHE A 62 3.09 13.70 -19.26
CA PHE A 62 1.97 14.59 -19.59
C PHE A 62 2.16 16.00 -19.02
N GLU A 63 2.60 16.16 -17.77
CA GLU A 63 2.87 17.47 -17.19
C GLU A 63 3.96 18.23 -17.94
N PHE A 64 4.96 17.52 -18.46
CA PHE A 64 5.98 18.10 -19.32
C PHE A 64 5.39 18.73 -20.59
N PHE A 65 4.27 18.21 -21.10
CA PHE A 65 3.58 18.78 -22.27
C PHE A 65 2.52 19.83 -21.92
N THR A 66 1.97 19.84 -20.70
CA THR A 66 0.85 20.72 -20.30
C THR A 66 1.26 21.99 -19.53
N LEU A 67 2.56 22.31 -19.49
CA LEU A 67 3.13 23.50 -18.82
C LEU A 67 2.47 24.85 -19.15
N TYR A 68 1.63 24.93 -20.21
CA TYR A 68 1.04 26.17 -20.71
C TYR A 68 -0.50 26.27 -20.55
N ALA A 69 -1.20 25.27 -20.00
CA ALA A 69 -2.67 25.24 -20.00
C ALA A 69 -3.34 25.30 -18.60
N GLY A 70 -2.56 25.41 -17.52
CA GLY A 70 -3.06 25.26 -16.15
C GLY A 70 -3.21 23.78 -15.76
N GLN A 71 -2.94 23.46 -14.49
CA GLN A 71 -3.02 22.07 -14.00
C GLN A 71 -4.49 21.65 -13.88
N PRO A 72 -4.98 20.68 -14.68
CA PRO A 72 -6.32 20.16 -14.53
C PRO A 72 -6.42 19.43 -13.19
N ILE A 73 -7.55 19.60 -12.47
CA ILE A 73 -7.86 18.87 -11.22
C ILE A 73 -7.68 17.34 -11.35
N PHE A 74 -7.78 16.84 -12.59
CA PHE A 74 -7.53 15.45 -12.96
C PHE A 74 -6.07 15.00 -12.76
N LEU A 75 -5.07 15.86 -13.04
CA LEU A 75 -3.66 15.52 -12.84
C LEU A 75 -3.31 15.44 -11.35
N GLU A 76 -3.88 16.31 -10.51
CA GLU A 76 -3.76 16.22 -9.05
C GLU A 76 -4.36 14.92 -8.51
N PHE A 77 -5.52 14.51 -9.05
CA PHE A 77 -6.14 13.23 -8.72
C PHE A 77 -5.26 12.03 -9.09
N ILE A 78 -4.60 12.06 -10.26
CA ILE A 78 -3.64 11.03 -10.65
C ILE A 78 -2.44 11.02 -9.68
N GLY A 79 -1.91 12.19 -9.34
CA GLY A 79 -0.84 12.33 -8.35
C GLY A 79 -1.21 11.71 -7.01
N LEU A 80 -2.44 11.94 -6.53
CA LEU A 80 -2.95 11.32 -5.31
C LEU A 80 -3.01 9.79 -5.43
N ILE A 81 -3.48 9.25 -6.56
CA ILE A 81 -3.52 7.80 -6.80
C ILE A 81 -2.11 7.20 -6.78
N VAL A 82 -1.14 7.85 -7.43
CA VAL A 82 0.26 7.41 -7.44
C VAL A 82 0.83 7.41 -6.02
N TYR A 83 0.64 8.49 -5.27
CA TYR A 83 1.12 8.60 -3.90
C TYR A 83 0.51 7.53 -2.99
N ILE A 84 -0.81 7.31 -3.06
CA ILE A 84 -1.51 6.28 -2.30
C ILE A 84 -0.96 4.89 -2.65
N ASN A 85 -0.73 4.58 -3.92
CA ASN A 85 -0.21 3.28 -4.32
C ASN A 85 1.23 3.05 -3.83
N ILE A 86 2.10 4.06 -3.89
CA ILE A 86 3.45 3.98 -3.29
C ILE A 86 3.33 3.73 -1.78
N PHE A 87 2.48 4.50 -1.11
CA PHE A 87 2.26 4.38 0.32
C PHE A 87 1.77 2.97 0.69
N LEU A 88 0.76 2.45 -0.01
CA LEU A 88 0.21 1.11 0.21
C LEU A 88 1.23 0.01 -0.09
N ALA A 89 2.09 0.17 -1.10
CA ALA A 89 3.17 -0.77 -1.36
C ALA A 89 4.15 -0.86 -0.19
N LEU A 90 4.62 0.30 0.30
CA LEU A 90 5.53 0.37 1.44
C LEU A 90 4.88 -0.16 2.71
N PHE A 91 3.61 0.20 2.94
CA PHE A 91 2.83 -0.27 4.07
C PHE A 91 2.67 -1.80 4.04
N ASN A 92 2.37 -2.39 2.89
CA ASN A 92 2.26 -3.85 2.77
C ASN A 92 3.59 -4.59 2.91
N LEU A 93 4.75 -3.92 2.80
CA LEU A 93 6.06 -4.52 3.05
C LEU A 93 6.48 -4.52 4.52
N ILE A 94 5.73 -3.82 5.37
CA ILE A 94 5.96 -3.81 6.81
C ILE A 94 5.83 -5.25 7.36
N PRO A 95 6.80 -5.75 8.15
CA PRO A 95 6.80 -7.11 8.66
C PRO A 95 5.91 -7.30 9.90
N PHE A 96 4.66 -6.83 9.86
CA PHE A 96 3.70 -6.95 10.97
C PHE A 96 2.36 -7.53 10.49
N PRO A 97 1.76 -8.52 11.17
CA PRO A 97 0.46 -9.04 10.79
C PRO A 97 -0.61 -7.96 11.00
N PRO A 98 -1.67 -7.88 10.16
CA PRO A 98 -2.04 -8.81 9.08
C PRO A 98 -1.43 -8.49 7.71
N LEU A 99 -0.41 -7.63 7.63
CA LEU A 99 0.16 -7.13 6.37
C LEU A 99 0.92 -8.22 5.61
N ASP A 100 1.10 -8.05 4.30
CA ASP A 100 1.74 -9.08 3.49
C ASP A 100 3.23 -9.26 3.84
N GLY A 101 3.91 -8.21 4.29
CA GLY A 101 5.30 -8.21 4.72
C GLY A 101 5.60 -9.18 5.85
N SER A 102 4.64 -9.45 6.76
CA SER A 102 4.83 -10.47 7.79
C SER A 102 4.92 -11.87 7.21
N LYS A 103 4.13 -12.17 6.16
CA LYS A 103 4.20 -13.47 5.47
C LYS A 103 5.52 -13.61 4.72
N ILE A 104 5.98 -12.53 4.08
CA ILE A 104 7.28 -12.48 3.41
C ILE A 104 8.42 -12.81 4.38
N ILE A 105 8.46 -12.16 5.54
CA ILE A 105 9.49 -12.40 6.56
C ILE A 105 9.34 -13.77 7.21
N MET A 106 8.12 -14.25 7.45
CA MET A 106 7.88 -15.57 8.02
C MET A 106 8.45 -16.68 7.11
N ASP A 107 8.25 -16.57 5.80
CA ASP A 107 8.72 -17.55 4.82
C ASP A 107 10.24 -17.45 4.57
N LEU A 108 10.80 -16.23 4.54
CA LEU A 108 12.24 -16.01 4.29
C LEU A 108 13.12 -16.20 5.53
N PHE A 109 12.63 -15.79 6.70
CA PHE A 109 13.38 -15.73 7.96
C PHE A 109 12.57 -16.29 9.16
N PRO A 110 12.22 -17.59 9.15
CA PRO A 110 11.32 -18.18 10.14
C PRO A 110 11.86 -18.11 11.58
N LYS A 111 13.20 -18.08 11.76
CA LYS A 111 13.81 -17.92 13.09
C LYS A 111 13.61 -16.51 13.66
N PHE A 112 13.69 -15.48 12.81
CA PHE A 112 13.50 -14.08 13.21
C PHE A 112 12.05 -13.83 13.61
N TRP A 113 11.11 -14.43 12.86
CA TRP A 113 9.68 -14.33 13.12
C TRP A 113 9.28 -14.75 14.54
N ARG A 114 9.87 -15.84 15.06
CA ARG A 114 9.58 -16.34 16.42
C ARG A 114 9.88 -15.32 17.53
N TYR A 115 10.86 -14.45 17.34
CA TYR A 115 11.15 -13.37 18.29
C TYR A 115 10.13 -12.23 18.15
N PHE A 116 9.67 -11.97 16.93
CA PHE A 116 8.68 -10.95 16.64
C PHE A 116 7.30 -11.29 17.20
N GLU A 117 6.92 -12.57 17.15
CA GLU A 117 5.66 -13.07 17.71
C GLU A 117 5.58 -12.84 19.24
N GLN A 118 6.72 -12.82 19.94
CA GLN A 118 6.80 -12.59 21.38
C GLN A 118 6.55 -11.13 21.80
N ILE A 119 6.68 -10.18 20.87
CA ILE A 119 6.50 -8.74 21.15
C ILE A 119 5.02 -8.42 21.50
N GLY A 120 4.08 -9.28 21.09
CA GLY A 120 2.68 -9.16 21.43
C GLY A 120 1.98 -7.97 20.77
N PHE A 121 0.68 -7.83 21.06
CA PHE A 121 -0.22 -6.88 20.38
C PHE A 121 0.17 -5.41 20.53
N LEU A 122 0.75 -5.02 21.67
CA LEU A 122 1.16 -3.63 21.94
C LEU A 122 2.31 -3.16 21.04
N GLY A 123 3.31 -4.02 20.80
CA GLY A 123 4.41 -3.64 19.90
C GLY A 123 3.98 -3.58 18.44
N ILE A 124 2.94 -4.32 18.04
CA ILE A 124 2.33 -4.20 16.70
C ILE A 124 1.75 -2.79 16.51
N PHE A 125 0.99 -2.27 17.46
CA PHE A 125 0.45 -0.91 17.37
C PHE A 125 1.53 0.16 17.31
N LEU A 126 2.53 0.07 18.19
CA LEU A 126 3.65 1.00 18.19
C LEU A 126 4.38 0.98 16.84
N ALA A 127 4.62 -0.21 16.29
CA ALA A 127 5.31 -0.34 15.03
C ALA A 127 4.49 0.14 13.84
N ILE A 128 3.16 -0.02 13.83
CA ILE A 128 2.28 0.59 12.83
C ILE A 128 2.42 2.12 12.88
N ILE A 129 2.30 2.73 14.06
CA ILE A 129 2.41 4.18 14.24
C ILE A 129 3.77 4.68 13.76
N LEU A 130 4.85 4.04 14.18
CA LEU A 130 6.21 4.38 13.73
C LEU A 130 6.34 4.23 12.22
N SER A 131 5.75 3.18 11.63
CA SER A 131 5.79 2.97 10.19
C SER A 131 5.13 4.11 9.42
N PHE A 132 4.02 4.67 9.89
CA PHE A 132 3.41 5.85 9.24
C PHE A 132 4.37 7.07 9.23
N LEU A 133 5.15 7.27 10.30
CA LEU A 133 6.14 8.35 10.40
C LEU A 133 7.29 8.17 9.39
N PHE A 134 7.75 6.93 9.19
CA PHE A 134 8.86 6.62 8.27
C PHE A 134 8.42 6.42 6.82
N ILE A 135 7.21 5.93 6.57
CA ILE A 135 6.73 5.66 5.20
C ILE A 135 6.49 6.96 4.46
N SER A 136 5.91 7.98 5.09
CA SER A 136 5.61 9.25 4.43
C SER A 136 6.84 9.88 3.72
N PRO A 137 8.00 10.09 4.37
CA PRO A 137 9.17 10.65 3.70
C PRO A 137 9.74 9.72 2.61
N ILE A 138 9.68 8.40 2.80
CA ILE A 138 10.12 7.44 1.78
C ILE A 138 9.17 7.47 0.57
N ALA A 139 7.87 7.52 0.80
CA ALA A 139 6.85 7.62 -0.24
C ALA A 139 7.01 8.91 -1.04
N GLN A 140 7.25 10.04 -0.36
CA GLN A 140 7.55 11.33 -0.99
C GLN A 140 8.81 11.25 -1.86
N PHE A 141 9.87 10.61 -1.37
CA PHE A 141 11.09 10.41 -2.13
C PHE A 141 10.85 9.56 -3.39
N ILE A 142 10.18 8.41 -3.26
CA ILE A 142 9.86 7.53 -4.40
C ILE A 142 8.95 8.25 -5.40
N PHE A 143 7.92 8.96 -4.91
CA PHE A 143 7.04 9.76 -5.76
C PHE A 143 7.85 10.76 -6.58
N LYS A 144 8.74 11.51 -5.93
CA LYS A 144 9.59 12.49 -6.60
C LYS A 144 10.51 11.87 -7.65
N VAL A 145 11.03 10.66 -7.40
CA VAL A 145 11.84 9.94 -8.39
C VAL A 145 11.02 9.53 -9.61
N ILE A 146 9.81 9.04 -9.40
CA ILE A 146 8.92 8.58 -10.48
C ILE A 146 8.40 9.78 -11.28
N VAL A 147 7.78 10.74 -10.60
CA VAL A 147 7.01 11.85 -11.20
C VAL A 147 7.90 13.05 -11.56
N GLY A 148 8.98 13.29 -10.82
CA GLY A 148 9.94 14.37 -11.06
C GLY A 148 9.79 15.60 -10.16
N HIS A 149 8.72 15.69 -9.37
CA HIS A 149 8.50 16.73 -8.36
C HIS A 149 7.94 16.14 -7.06
N SER A 150 7.99 16.90 -5.97
CA SER A 150 7.39 16.46 -4.70
C SER A 150 5.87 16.44 -4.79
N PHE A 151 5.23 15.46 -4.14
CA PHE A 151 3.78 15.44 -4.01
C PHE A 151 3.32 16.58 -3.09
N ARG A 152 2.37 17.39 -3.56
CA ARG A 152 1.79 18.49 -2.80
C ARG A 152 0.36 18.10 -2.45
N PHE A 153 0.03 18.18 -1.16
CA PHE A 153 -1.34 18.11 -0.66
C PHE A 153 -1.96 19.50 -0.68
#